data_AF-A0AAN6IQA7-F1
#
_entry.id   AF-A0AAN6IQA7-F1
#
_cell.length_a   1.000
_cell.length_b   1.000
_cell.length_c   1.000
_cell.angle_alpha   90.00
_cell.angle_beta   90.00
_cell.angle_gamma   90.00
#
_symmetry.space_group_name_H-M   'P 1'
#
loop_
_entity.id
_entity.type
_entity.pdbx_description
1 polymer ?
#
loop_
_entity_poly.entity_id
_entity_poly.type
_entity_poly.pdbx_seq_one_letter_code
_entity_poly.pdbx_strand_id
1 'polypeptide(L)'
;MGSHRTISIDLGGPDKPISNFRPNLWRHLDRDREVLNIDLFWPVKLDDEEDSDEDEDEGKATNDDGDSKDVFPFKELKPLTEFYNLHHLKLNGMMRSYQPLIWATCWVNKRLTKVHLEMALEPVINADIMHKYRKIDLNWVYDRLSDTTVECEYLGSHGEGILHEEFGEGEYLDQQAMKAGQINVVHVLPVENFRYLPITHLTLMNFAVDAGPFFRWFDPAKLKEVQFLGDCIDTGFSLPREMKFTVRVNGPKPLPLPPAGARWVRPGEVKLVDIKPRKTAASNNKAKTNKATADDRGSATTNSEFTIEGSHSVACGGSTGLKGKLSQMMPKWASKSKDKSSSEQDQPVYTIERSFSGMSLSD
;
A
#
# COMPACT_ATOMS: atom_id res chain seq x y z
N MET A 1 -15.66 -22.18 -39.87
CA MET A 1 -14.66 -22.32 -38.78
C MET A 1 -14.61 -21.00 -38.02
N GLY A 2 -15.28 -20.94 -36.86
CA GLY A 2 -15.29 -19.74 -36.03
C GLY A 2 -13.94 -19.58 -35.35
N SER A 3 -13.25 -18.48 -35.61
CA SER A 3 -12.04 -18.10 -34.88
C SER A 3 -12.44 -17.74 -33.46
N HIS A 4 -12.27 -18.67 -32.52
CA HIS A 4 -12.31 -18.36 -31.11
C HIS A 4 -11.16 -17.38 -30.82
N ARG A 5 -11.49 -16.10 -30.63
CA ARG A 5 -10.56 -15.14 -30.04
C ARG A 5 -10.29 -15.61 -28.62
N THR A 6 -9.17 -16.30 -28.41
CA THR A 6 -8.62 -16.51 -27.08
C THR A 6 -8.24 -15.15 -26.53
N ILE A 7 -9.06 -14.59 -25.65
CA ILE A 7 -8.71 -13.37 -24.92
C ILE A 7 -7.55 -13.74 -24.01
N SER A 8 -6.33 -13.36 -24.40
CA SER A 8 -5.15 -13.50 -23.56
C SER A 8 -5.31 -12.54 -22.38
N ILE A 9 -5.56 -13.07 -21.18
CA ILE A 9 -5.61 -12.28 -19.94
C ILE A 9 -4.18 -11.91 -19.58
N ASP A 10 -3.94 -10.63 -19.31
CA ASP A 10 -2.63 -10.15 -18.86
C ASP A 10 -2.44 -10.50 -17.37
N LEU A 11 -1.52 -11.44 -17.10
CA LEU A 11 -1.27 -11.96 -15.75
C LEU A 11 -0.07 -11.29 -15.07
N GLY A 12 0.34 -10.13 -15.59
CA GLY A 12 1.38 -9.29 -15.01
C GLY A 12 2.77 -9.94 -15.02
N GLY A 13 3.72 -9.23 -14.43
CA GLY A 13 5.10 -9.66 -14.24
C GLY A 13 5.76 -8.88 -13.09
N PRO A 14 7.09 -9.00 -12.94
CA PRO A 14 7.81 -8.31 -11.87
C PRO A 14 7.57 -6.79 -11.86
N ASP A 15 7.68 -6.15 -13.02
CA ASP A 15 7.59 -4.68 -13.15
C ASP A 15 6.22 -4.19 -13.62
N LYS A 16 5.27 -5.10 -13.80
CA LYS A 16 3.94 -4.79 -14.34
C LYS A 16 2.87 -5.50 -13.50
N PRO A 17 2.07 -4.78 -12.69
CA PRO A 17 1.02 -5.40 -11.90
C PRO A 17 -0.08 -5.98 -12.80
N ILE A 18 -0.81 -6.96 -12.27
CA ILE A 18 -2.15 -7.27 -12.77
C ILE A 18 -3.03 -6.09 -12.36
N SER A 19 -3.22 -5.14 -13.28
CA SER A 19 -4.00 -3.93 -13.04
C SER A 19 -5.46 -4.25 -12.76
N ASN A 20 -6.09 -3.50 -11.86
CA ASN A 20 -7.49 -3.69 -11.47
C ASN A 20 -7.79 -5.14 -11.07
N PHE A 21 -6.99 -5.72 -10.17
CA PHE A 21 -7.16 -7.11 -9.79
C PHE A 21 -8.53 -7.34 -9.13
N ARG A 22 -9.23 -8.40 -9.54
CA ARG A 22 -10.56 -8.77 -9.05
C ARG A 22 -10.60 -10.24 -8.64
N PRO A 23 -11.48 -10.65 -7.71
CA PRO A 23 -11.46 -11.99 -7.14
C PRO A 23 -11.60 -13.11 -8.19
N ASN A 24 -12.40 -12.88 -9.24
CA ASN A 24 -12.56 -13.84 -10.34
C ASN A 24 -11.26 -14.09 -11.16
N LEU A 25 -10.22 -13.27 -10.99
CA LEU A 25 -8.93 -13.47 -11.64
C LEU A 25 -8.07 -14.54 -10.96
N TRP A 26 -8.36 -14.91 -9.71
CA TRP A 26 -7.60 -15.96 -9.00
C TRP A 26 -7.51 -17.27 -9.76
N ARG A 27 -8.61 -17.68 -10.42
CA ARG A 27 -8.69 -18.93 -11.21
C ARG A 27 -7.75 -18.97 -12.42
N HIS A 28 -7.20 -17.83 -12.82
CA HIS A 28 -6.29 -17.71 -13.95
C HIS A 28 -4.82 -17.70 -13.51
N LEU A 29 -4.54 -17.68 -12.19
CA LEU A 29 -3.18 -17.65 -11.67
C LEU A 29 -2.68 -19.05 -11.37
N ASP A 30 -1.48 -19.36 -11.88
CA ASP A 30 -0.74 -20.54 -11.47
C ASP A 30 -0.23 -20.38 -10.03
N ARG A 31 -0.54 -21.35 -9.17
CA ARG A 31 -0.14 -21.36 -7.76
C ARG A 31 1.36 -21.62 -7.55
N ASP A 32 2.04 -22.19 -8.54
CA ASP A 32 3.49 -22.45 -8.48
C ASP A 32 4.34 -21.27 -9.00
N ARG A 33 3.72 -20.13 -9.28
CA ARG A 33 4.44 -18.97 -9.81
C ARG A 33 5.44 -18.38 -8.80
N GLU A 34 6.56 -17.88 -9.32
CA GLU A 34 7.62 -17.26 -8.51
C GLU A 34 7.36 -15.77 -8.21
N VAL A 35 6.52 -15.11 -9.00
CA VAL A 35 6.27 -13.69 -8.90
C VAL A 35 4.77 -13.42 -8.92
N LEU A 36 4.30 -12.68 -7.92
CA LEU A 36 2.94 -12.17 -7.87
C LEU A 36 2.97 -10.66 -7.63
N ASN A 37 2.47 -9.91 -8.60
CA ASN A 37 2.37 -8.45 -8.55
C ASN A 37 0.92 -8.08 -8.89
N ILE A 38 0.14 -7.67 -7.89
CA ILE A 38 -1.29 -7.36 -8.05
C ILE A 38 -1.62 -5.97 -7.55
N ASP A 39 -2.50 -5.31 -8.27
CA ASP A 39 -3.06 -4.00 -7.91
C ASP A 39 -4.44 -4.19 -7.29
N LEU A 40 -4.50 -3.97 -5.97
CA LEU A 40 -5.69 -4.13 -5.15
C LEU A 40 -6.55 -2.85 -5.10
N PHE A 41 -6.16 -1.80 -5.82
CA PHE A 41 -6.98 -0.59 -5.88
C PHE A 41 -8.36 -0.92 -6.47
N TRP A 42 -9.37 -0.51 -5.71
CA TRP A 42 -10.76 -0.75 -6.04
C TRP A 42 -11.40 0.59 -6.39
N PRO A 43 -11.89 0.78 -7.63
CA PRO A 43 -12.53 2.02 -8.04
C PRO A 43 -13.74 2.28 -7.15
N VAL A 44 -13.76 3.45 -6.52
CA VAL A 44 -14.94 4.00 -5.85
C VAL A 44 -15.96 4.28 -6.93
N LYS A 45 -17.14 3.67 -6.86
CA LYS A 45 -18.26 4.11 -7.69
C LYS A 45 -18.79 5.37 -7.03
N LEU A 46 -18.55 6.51 -7.68
CA LEU A 46 -19.32 7.70 -7.40
C LEU A 46 -20.69 7.39 -8.00
N ASP A 47 -21.61 6.87 -7.19
CA ASP A 47 -22.99 6.72 -7.64
C ASP A 47 -23.49 8.13 -8.01
N ASP A 48 -23.99 8.28 -9.24
CA ASP A 48 -24.56 9.53 -9.72
C ASP A 48 -25.67 9.96 -8.73
N GLU A 49 -25.63 11.21 -8.26
CA GLU A 49 -26.58 11.79 -7.27
C GLU A 49 -28.03 11.91 -7.80
N GLU A 50 -28.45 11.08 -8.73
CA GLU A 50 -29.80 11.08 -9.30
C GLU A 50 -30.43 9.70 -9.10
N ASP A 51 -31.49 9.69 -8.27
CA ASP A 51 -32.48 8.62 -8.06
C ASP A 51 -32.22 7.60 -6.93
N SER A 52 -32.40 8.03 -5.68
CA SER A 52 -33.25 7.29 -4.74
C SER A 52 -33.70 8.18 -3.58
N ASP A 53 -34.91 8.73 -3.72
CA ASP A 53 -35.75 9.12 -2.58
C ASP A 53 -36.03 7.88 -1.71
N GLU A 54 -36.14 8.09 -0.39
CA GLU A 54 -36.61 7.14 0.64
C GLU A 54 -35.61 6.07 1.12
N ASP A 55 -34.63 6.48 1.93
CA ASP A 55 -34.59 6.16 3.38
C ASP A 55 -33.25 6.59 3.98
N GLU A 56 -33.32 7.45 5.01
CA GLU A 56 -32.20 7.87 5.84
C GLU A 56 -31.64 6.70 6.66
N ASP A 57 -30.75 5.91 6.06
CA ASP A 57 -29.76 5.11 6.80
C ASP A 57 -28.38 5.50 6.28
N GLU A 58 -27.69 6.40 6.99
CA GLU A 58 -26.27 6.74 6.77
C GLU A 58 -25.33 5.56 7.12
N GLY A 59 -25.75 4.33 6.83
CA GLY A 59 -24.97 3.11 6.89
C GLY A 59 -24.26 2.90 5.56
N LYS A 60 -22.99 3.28 5.51
CA LYS A 60 -22.05 2.97 4.42
C LYS A 60 -22.33 1.56 3.90
N ALA A 61 -22.72 1.43 2.64
CA ALA A 61 -23.15 0.14 2.11
C ALA A 61 -22.00 -0.87 2.21
N THR A 62 -22.11 -1.77 3.17
CA THR A 62 -21.17 -2.86 3.41
C THR A 62 -21.64 -4.09 2.66
N ASN A 63 -20.71 -4.98 2.30
CA ASN A 63 -21.09 -6.34 1.89
C ASN A 63 -21.48 -7.15 3.14
N ASP A 64 -21.97 -8.38 2.95
CA ASP A 64 -22.37 -9.30 4.03
C ASP A 64 -21.26 -9.56 5.07
N ASP A 65 -20.01 -9.22 4.74
CA ASP A 65 -18.82 -9.39 5.58
C ASP A 65 -18.40 -8.12 6.32
N GLY A 66 -19.14 -7.01 6.18
CA GLY A 66 -18.83 -5.73 6.82
C GLY A 66 -17.78 -4.88 6.08
N ASP A 67 -17.35 -5.29 4.89
CA ASP A 67 -16.39 -4.56 4.07
C ASP A 67 -17.11 -3.49 3.23
N SER A 68 -16.50 -2.31 3.12
CA SER A 68 -17.00 -1.24 2.22
C SER A 68 -17.02 -1.73 0.77
N LYS A 69 -18.10 -1.47 0.02
CA LYS A 69 -18.22 -1.83 -1.42
C LYS A 69 -17.08 -1.28 -2.30
N ASP A 70 -16.42 -0.21 -1.83
CA ASP A 70 -15.31 0.46 -2.51
C ASP A 70 -13.91 -0.05 -2.13
N VAL A 71 -13.81 -1.17 -1.39
CA VAL A 71 -12.53 -1.74 -0.98
C VAL A 71 -12.49 -3.20 -1.40
N PHE A 72 -11.31 -3.67 -1.85
CA PHE A 72 -11.12 -5.09 -2.16
C PHE A 72 -11.46 -5.93 -0.90
N PRO A 73 -12.38 -6.91 -0.97
CA PRO A 73 -12.83 -7.58 0.25
C PRO A 73 -11.73 -8.42 0.90
N PHE A 74 -11.67 -8.43 2.23
CA PHE A 74 -10.57 -9.10 2.95
C PHE A 74 -10.53 -10.60 2.66
N LYS A 75 -11.69 -11.27 2.71
CA LYS A 75 -11.80 -12.72 2.46
C LYS A 75 -11.40 -13.10 1.04
N GLU A 76 -11.56 -12.19 0.09
CA GLU A 76 -11.21 -12.42 -1.30
C GLU A 76 -9.69 -12.38 -1.56
N LEU A 77 -8.88 -11.94 -0.58
CA LEU A 77 -7.41 -12.05 -0.67
C LEU A 77 -6.90 -13.38 -0.11
N LYS A 78 -7.75 -14.17 0.57
CA LYS A 78 -7.37 -15.46 1.16
C LYS A 78 -6.62 -16.40 0.20
N PRO A 79 -6.94 -16.49 -1.10
CA PRO A 79 -6.20 -17.35 -2.02
C PRO A 79 -4.70 -17.04 -2.15
N LEU A 80 -4.24 -15.88 -1.66
CA LEU A 80 -2.83 -15.53 -1.56
C LEU A 80 -2.04 -16.53 -0.71
N THR A 81 -2.65 -17.12 0.31
CA THR A 81 -1.97 -18.09 1.20
C THR A 81 -1.78 -19.47 0.57
N GLU A 82 -2.30 -19.70 -0.64
CA GLU A 82 -2.16 -20.96 -1.38
C GLU A 82 -0.93 -21.01 -2.28
N PHE A 83 -0.15 -19.92 -2.36
CA PHE A 83 1.09 -19.89 -3.13
C PHE A 83 2.27 -20.29 -2.25
N TYR A 84 3.04 -21.30 -2.68
CA TYR A 84 4.16 -21.87 -1.91
C TYR A 84 5.53 -21.72 -2.59
N ASN A 85 5.56 -21.16 -3.81
CA ASN A 85 6.78 -20.94 -4.58
C ASN A 85 7.06 -19.45 -4.88
N LEU A 86 6.45 -18.50 -4.17
CA LEU A 86 6.72 -17.09 -4.37
C LEU A 86 8.16 -16.75 -3.95
N HIS A 87 8.84 -16.02 -4.83
CA HIS A 87 10.13 -15.37 -4.59
C HIS A 87 9.95 -13.87 -4.43
N HIS A 88 9.01 -13.29 -5.18
CA HIS A 88 8.63 -11.88 -5.10
C HIS A 88 7.11 -11.72 -4.92
N LEU A 89 6.71 -10.95 -3.91
CA LEU A 89 5.33 -10.54 -3.69
C LEU A 89 5.25 -9.01 -3.72
N LYS A 90 4.39 -8.48 -4.59
CA LYS A 90 4.08 -7.06 -4.66
C LYS A 90 2.57 -6.83 -4.62
N LEU A 91 2.11 -6.12 -3.61
CA LEU A 91 0.73 -5.68 -3.44
C LEU A 91 0.68 -4.16 -3.53
N ASN A 92 -0.08 -3.65 -4.50
CA ASN A 92 -0.22 -2.22 -4.76
C ASN A 92 -1.61 -1.75 -4.37
N GLY A 93 -1.75 -0.47 -4.04
CA GLY A 93 -3.05 0.19 -3.92
C GLY A 93 -3.95 -0.38 -2.82
N MET A 94 -3.37 -0.92 -1.75
CA MET A 94 -4.15 -1.44 -0.62
C MET A 94 -4.89 -0.31 0.08
N MET A 95 -6.22 -0.43 0.20
CA MET A 95 -7.07 0.57 0.89
C MET A 95 -7.41 0.19 2.33
N ARG A 96 -6.99 -0.99 2.77
CA ARG A 96 -7.10 -1.51 4.14
C ARG A 96 -5.95 -2.45 4.41
N SER A 97 -5.74 -2.80 5.68
CA SER A 97 -4.76 -3.82 6.01
C SER A 97 -5.22 -5.20 5.56
N TYR A 98 -4.27 -5.95 5.01
CA TYR A 98 -4.38 -7.39 4.80
C TYR A 98 -3.24 -8.17 5.45
N GLN A 99 -2.53 -7.54 6.40
CA GLN A 99 -1.32 -8.08 7.01
C GLN A 99 -1.45 -9.52 7.52
N PRO A 100 -2.56 -9.96 8.16
CA PRO A 100 -2.69 -11.35 8.59
C PRO A 100 -2.55 -12.37 7.44
N LEU A 101 -3.10 -12.07 6.25
CA LEU A 101 -3.01 -12.93 5.07
C LEU A 101 -1.65 -12.78 4.36
N ILE A 102 -1.13 -11.55 4.30
CA ILE A 102 0.18 -11.26 3.72
C ILE A 102 1.26 -12.01 4.48
N TRP A 103 1.29 -11.88 5.81
CA TRP A 103 2.34 -12.50 6.62
C TRP A 103 2.20 -14.02 6.66
N ALA A 104 0.99 -14.57 6.72
CA ALA A 104 0.77 -16.01 6.53
C ALA A 104 1.39 -16.52 5.22
N THR A 105 1.22 -15.76 4.13
CA THR A 105 1.84 -16.06 2.83
C THR A 105 3.36 -15.99 2.91
N CYS A 106 3.92 -14.95 3.54
CA CYS A 106 5.36 -14.82 3.69
C CYS A 106 5.98 -15.99 4.47
N TRP A 107 5.30 -16.46 5.51
CA TRP A 107 5.74 -17.56 6.35
C TRP A 107 5.84 -18.89 5.60
N VAL A 108 4.88 -19.21 4.72
CA VAL A 108 4.88 -20.50 4.00
C VAL A 108 5.85 -20.55 2.81
N ASN A 109 6.34 -19.40 2.33
CA ASN A 109 7.19 -19.33 1.15
C ASN A 109 8.68 -19.25 1.49
N LYS A 110 9.38 -20.39 1.54
CA LYS A 110 10.83 -20.45 1.89
C LYS A 110 11.77 -19.63 0.99
N ARG A 111 11.34 -19.30 -0.23
CA ARG A 111 12.11 -18.54 -1.23
C ARG A 111 11.65 -17.09 -1.38
N LEU A 112 10.68 -16.61 -0.59
CA LEU A 112 10.16 -15.25 -0.70
C LEU A 112 11.18 -14.24 -0.20
N THR A 113 11.98 -13.71 -1.12
CA THR A 113 13.09 -12.82 -0.82
C THR A 113 12.74 -11.35 -0.93
N LYS A 114 11.73 -10.98 -1.74
CA LYS A 114 11.30 -9.58 -1.94
C LYS A 114 9.83 -9.43 -1.63
N VAL A 115 9.51 -8.50 -0.73
CA VAL A 115 8.15 -8.12 -0.39
C VAL A 115 8.00 -6.62 -0.57
N HIS A 116 6.98 -6.24 -1.32
CA HIS A 116 6.67 -4.86 -1.64
C HIS A 116 5.19 -4.60 -1.32
N LEU A 117 4.92 -3.72 -0.37
CA LEU A 117 3.56 -3.39 0.07
C LEU A 117 3.33 -1.90 -0.10
N GLU A 118 2.27 -1.53 -0.84
CA GLU A 118 1.87 -0.14 -1.03
C GLU A 118 0.43 0.07 -0.58
N MET A 119 0.25 0.98 0.38
CA MET A 119 -1.07 1.53 0.70
C MET A 119 -1.43 2.65 -0.27
N ALA A 120 -2.70 2.72 -0.64
CA ALA A 120 -3.24 3.80 -1.45
C ALA A 120 -3.26 5.14 -0.71
N LEU A 121 -3.41 5.11 0.61
CA LEU A 121 -3.49 6.29 1.49
C LEU A 121 -2.36 6.27 2.50
N GLU A 122 -1.79 7.45 2.82
CA GLU A 122 -0.83 7.62 3.90
C GLU A 122 -1.45 7.47 5.30
N PRO A 123 -0.68 6.99 6.29
CA PRO A 123 -1.12 7.00 7.68
C PRO A 123 -1.19 8.44 8.20
N VAL A 124 -2.12 8.67 9.12
CA VAL A 124 -2.34 9.96 9.78
C VAL A 124 -2.22 9.76 11.27
N ILE A 125 -1.28 10.46 11.90
CA ILE A 125 -1.14 10.47 13.35
C ILE A 125 -1.92 11.65 13.92
N ASN A 126 -2.54 11.44 15.09
CA ASN A 126 -3.27 12.46 15.81
C ASN A 126 -2.39 13.69 16.07
N ALA A 127 -2.94 14.88 15.79
CA ALA A 127 -2.17 16.12 15.70
C ALA A 127 -1.48 16.50 17.03
N ASP A 128 -2.09 16.14 18.15
CA ASP A 128 -1.58 16.38 19.50
C ASP A 128 -0.33 15.56 19.82
N ILE A 129 -0.13 14.39 19.20
CA ILE A 129 1.03 13.52 19.44
C ILE A 129 2.00 13.44 18.26
N MET A 130 1.65 13.97 17.09
CA MET A 130 2.49 13.92 15.88
C MET A 130 3.92 14.44 16.12
N HIS A 131 4.11 15.38 17.04
CA HIS A 131 5.42 15.94 17.41
C HIS A 131 6.40 14.90 17.99
N LYS A 132 5.91 13.73 18.43
CA LYS A 132 6.74 12.61 18.92
C LYS A 132 7.33 11.77 17.79
N TYR A 133 6.80 11.91 16.57
CA TYR A 133 7.13 11.07 15.43
C TYR A 133 7.67 11.90 14.28
N ARG A 134 8.26 11.24 13.28
CA ARG A 134 8.86 11.91 12.13
C ARG A 134 8.30 11.34 10.83
N LYS A 135 8.07 12.21 9.86
CA LYS A 135 7.81 11.75 8.49
C LYS A 135 9.11 11.21 7.89
N ILE A 136 9.02 10.09 7.18
CA ILE A 136 10.11 9.53 6.39
C ILE A 136 10.08 10.21 5.02
N ASP A 137 10.49 11.47 4.97
CA ASP A 137 10.54 12.28 3.75
C ASP A 137 11.95 12.32 3.13
N LEU A 138 12.19 13.22 2.18
CA LEU A 138 13.49 13.40 1.52
C LEU A 138 14.62 13.85 2.46
N ASN A 139 14.27 14.43 3.62
CA ASN A 139 15.22 14.91 4.61
C ASN A 139 15.42 13.91 5.75
N TRP A 140 14.64 12.83 5.78
CA TRP A 140 14.78 11.78 6.77
C TRP A 140 16.07 11.00 6.55
N VAL A 141 16.84 10.83 7.62
CA VAL A 141 18.08 10.07 7.62
C VAL A 141 18.01 9.00 8.70
N TYR A 142 18.27 7.75 8.30
CA TYR A 142 18.39 6.66 9.25
C TYR A 142 19.65 6.81 10.08
N ASP A 143 19.50 6.99 11.39
CA ASP A 143 20.61 7.08 12.32
C ASP A 143 21.12 5.68 12.71
N ARG A 144 22.22 5.27 12.07
CA ARG A 144 22.88 3.99 12.32
C ARG A 144 23.73 3.99 13.60
N LEU A 145 24.08 5.17 14.12
CA LEU A 145 25.00 5.35 15.24
C LEU A 145 24.27 5.59 16.56
N SER A 146 22.95 5.83 16.51
CA SER A 146 22.13 5.94 17.72
C SER A 146 22.28 4.68 18.58
N ASP A 147 22.89 4.83 19.76
CA ASP A 147 22.89 3.82 20.82
C ASP A 147 21.72 4.00 21.79
N THR A 148 20.80 4.92 21.49
CA THR A 148 19.60 5.14 22.29
C THR A 148 18.73 3.88 22.23
N THR A 149 18.42 3.33 23.40
CA THR A 149 17.35 2.35 23.53
C THR A 149 16.06 3.02 23.09
N VAL A 150 15.56 2.66 21.93
CA VAL A 150 14.26 3.14 21.45
C VAL A 150 13.22 2.47 22.35
N GLU A 151 12.59 3.25 23.22
CA GLU A 151 11.36 2.83 23.87
C GLU A 151 10.30 2.70 22.77
N CYS A 152 10.14 1.46 22.29
CA CYS A 152 9.22 1.11 21.22
C CYS A 152 7.85 0.89 21.87
N GLU A 153 7.04 1.95 21.94
CA GLU A 153 5.63 1.84 22.28
C GLU A 153 4.91 1.10 21.13
N TYR A 154 4.11 0.08 21.47
CA TYR A 154 3.32 -0.61 20.47
C TYR A 154 2.10 0.23 20.13
N LEU A 155 2.06 0.77 18.90
CA LEU A 155 1.00 1.66 18.43
C LEU A 155 -0.11 0.95 17.63
N GLY A 156 -0.01 -0.37 17.48
CA GLY A 156 -0.94 -1.15 16.67
C GLY A 156 -2.25 -1.46 17.37
N SER A 157 -3.31 -1.65 16.58
CA SER A 157 -4.60 -2.12 17.06
C SER A 157 -4.64 -3.65 17.10
N HIS A 158 -4.16 -4.24 18.19
CA HIS A 158 -4.38 -5.66 18.52
C HIS A 158 -3.98 -6.68 17.43
N GLY A 159 -3.00 -6.37 16.57
CA GLY A 159 -2.57 -7.25 15.49
C GLY A 159 -3.37 -7.13 14.19
N GLU A 160 -4.25 -6.13 14.06
CA GLU A 160 -5.04 -5.88 12.84
C GLU A 160 -4.22 -5.24 11.71
N GLY A 161 -2.96 -4.86 11.96
CA GLY A 161 -2.10 -4.23 10.93
C GLY A 161 -2.37 -2.74 10.73
N ILE A 162 -3.10 -2.11 11.64
CA ILE A 162 -3.44 -0.68 11.61
C ILE A 162 -3.01 0.00 12.91
N LEU A 163 -2.85 1.31 12.87
CA LEU A 163 -2.68 2.13 14.07
C LEU A 163 -3.91 1.97 14.98
N HIS A 164 -3.68 1.97 16.29
CA HIS A 164 -4.76 2.11 17.26
C HIS A 164 -5.32 3.54 17.21
N GLU A 165 -6.64 3.68 17.36
CA GLU A 165 -7.38 4.94 17.16
C GLU A 165 -6.88 6.09 18.06
N GLU A 166 -6.31 5.77 19.22
CA GLU A 166 -5.73 6.76 20.12
C GLU A 166 -4.49 7.45 19.53
N PHE A 167 -3.78 6.77 18.62
CA PHE A 167 -2.58 7.28 17.98
C PHE A 167 -2.86 7.86 16.59
N GLY A 168 -3.84 7.30 15.88
CA GLY A 168 -4.23 7.77 14.56
C GLY A 168 -4.88 6.69 13.71
N GLU A 169 -4.79 6.86 12.40
CA GLU A 169 -5.42 6.01 11.40
C GLU A 169 -4.42 5.62 10.31
N GLY A 170 -4.60 4.43 9.74
CA GLY A 170 -3.80 3.93 8.62
C GLY A 170 -2.94 2.74 8.97
N GLU A 171 -2.15 2.30 7.98
CA GLU A 171 -1.40 1.06 8.05
C GLU A 171 -0.19 1.17 8.99
N TYR A 172 -0.05 0.22 9.89
CA TYR A 172 1.04 0.12 10.84
C TYR A 172 1.73 -1.23 10.68
N LEU A 173 3.04 -1.26 10.49
CA LEU A 173 3.78 -2.51 10.33
C LEU A 173 3.75 -3.32 11.64
N ASP A 174 2.87 -4.30 11.71
CA ASP A 174 2.45 -4.85 12.99
C ASP A 174 3.12 -6.19 13.30
N GLN A 175 3.96 -6.20 14.34
CA GLN A 175 4.61 -7.41 14.81
C GLN A 175 3.64 -8.49 15.32
N GLN A 176 2.46 -8.11 15.82
CA GLN A 176 1.44 -9.04 16.27
C GLN A 176 0.70 -9.66 15.08
N ALA A 177 0.43 -8.89 14.03
CA ALA A 177 -0.12 -9.41 12.77
C ALA A 177 0.83 -10.45 12.14
N MET A 178 2.14 -10.21 12.17
CA MET A 178 3.15 -11.18 11.72
C MET A 178 3.10 -12.48 12.53
N LYS A 179 2.98 -12.38 13.86
CA LYS A 179 2.85 -13.55 14.74
C LYS A 179 1.56 -14.32 14.49
N ALA A 180 0.44 -13.62 14.35
CA ALA A 180 -0.86 -14.23 14.04
C ALA A 180 -0.81 -14.99 12.70
N GLY A 181 -0.22 -14.37 11.67
CA GLY A 181 0.04 -15.02 10.39
C GLY A 181 0.84 -16.31 10.53
N GLN A 182 1.87 -16.33 11.38
CA GLN A 182 2.69 -17.51 11.65
C GLN A 182 1.87 -18.64 12.28
N ILE A 183 1.09 -18.31 13.32
CA ILE A 183 0.25 -19.26 14.06
C ILE A 183 -0.76 -19.92 13.11
N ASN A 184 -1.38 -19.13 12.23
CA ASN A 184 -2.38 -19.61 11.26
C ASN A 184 -1.83 -20.67 10.29
N VAL A 185 -0.53 -20.64 10.01
CA VAL A 185 0.12 -21.54 9.04
C VAL A 185 1.12 -22.49 9.68
N VAL A 186 1.14 -22.61 11.01
CA VAL A 186 2.15 -23.37 11.76
C VAL A 186 2.29 -24.83 11.30
N HIS A 187 1.20 -25.42 10.83
CA HIS A 187 1.12 -26.81 10.36
C HIS A 187 1.77 -27.04 8.98
N VAL A 188 2.03 -25.98 8.22
CA VAL A 188 2.66 -26.03 6.88
C VAL A 188 3.92 -25.15 6.79
N LEU A 189 4.43 -24.67 7.92
CA LEU A 189 5.64 -23.86 7.97
C LEU A 189 6.87 -24.63 7.47
N PRO A 190 7.64 -24.08 6.52
CA PRO A 190 8.99 -24.55 6.24
C PRO A 190 9.87 -24.42 7.50
N VAL A 191 10.73 -25.41 7.73
CA VAL A 191 11.65 -25.44 8.89
C VAL A 191 12.54 -24.19 8.91
N GLU A 192 12.97 -23.74 7.74
CA GLU A 192 13.82 -22.56 7.57
C GLU A 192 13.13 -21.25 7.99
N ASN A 193 11.80 -21.24 8.00
CA ASN A 193 10.97 -20.07 8.30
C ASN A 193 10.36 -20.15 9.71
N PHE A 194 10.74 -21.13 10.54
CA PHE A 194 10.13 -21.31 11.86
C PHE A 194 10.44 -20.13 12.81
N ARG A 195 11.61 -19.52 12.66
CA ARG A 195 12.06 -18.40 13.51
C ARG A 195 11.92 -17.03 12.86
N TYR A 196 12.26 -16.92 11.59
CA TYR A 196 12.39 -15.67 10.88
C TYR A 196 11.76 -15.75 9.49
N LEU A 197 11.28 -14.61 9.01
CA LEU A 197 10.81 -14.44 7.64
C LEU A 197 12.00 -14.60 6.66
N PRO A 198 11.80 -15.19 5.48
CA PRO A 198 12.84 -15.38 4.46
C PRO A 198 13.17 -14.10 3.68
N ILE A 199 12.64 -12.96 4.10
CA ILE A 199 12.68 -11.69 3.38
C ILE A 199 14.08 -11.09 3.45
N THR A 200 14.61 -10.69 2.29
CA THR A 200 15.89 -10.01 2.16
C THR A 200 15.73 -8.55 1.77
N HIS A 201 14.66 -8.20 1.06
CA HIS A 201 14.33 -6.84 0.64
C HIS A 201 12.87 -6.55 0.97
N LEU A 202 12.66 -5.56 1.84
CA LEU A 202 11.34 -5.07 2.20
C LEU A 202 11.15 -3.67 1.62
N THR A 203 10.06 -3.46 0.89
CA THR A 203 9.63 -2.13 0.45
C THR A 203 8.27 -1.83 1.02
N LEU A 204 8.16 -0.68 1.70
CA LEU A 204 6.93 -0.19 2.32
C LEU A 204 6.63 1.19 1.76
N MET A 205 5.42 1.38 1.26
CA MET A 205 4.88 2.69 0.90
C MET A 205 3.69 3.01 1.78
N ASN A 206 3.71 4.19 2.40
CA ASN A 206 2.62 4.70 3.23
C ASN A 206 2.32 3.82 4.46
N PHE A 207 3.35 3.56 5.29
CA PHE A 207 3.25 2.81 6.56
C PHE A 207 3.74 3.65 7.75
N ALA A 208 3.11 3.48 8.92
CA ALA A 208 3.72 3.79 10.21
C ALA A 208 4.60 2.62 10.64
N VAL A 209 5.85 2.89 11.04
CA VAL A 209 6.86 1.85 11.24
C VAL A 209 7.69 2.09 12.50
N ASP A 210 7.75 1.07 13.35
CA ASP A 210 8.62 1.02 14.52
C ASP A 210 9.67 -0.10 14.42
N ALA A 211 10.42 -0.32 15.51
CA ALA A 211 11.46 -1.32 15.58
C ALA A 211 10.95 -2.77 15.78
N GLY A 212 9.74 -2.95 16.33
CA GLY A 212 9.24 -4.23 16.84
C GLY A 212 9.36 -5.39 15.85
N PRO A 213 8.82 -5.26 14.61
CA PRO A 213 8.93 -6.28 13.58
C PRO A 213 10.37 -6.73 13.30
N PHE A 214 11.31 -5.79 13.23
CA PHE A 214 12.71 -6.03 12.87
C PHE A 214 13.47 -6.78 13.97
N PHE A 215 13.16 -6.52 15.24
CA PHE A 215 13.74 -7.25 16.36
C PHE A 215 13.17 -8.67 16.52
N ARG A 216 11.93 -8.89 16.07
CA ARG A 216 11.22 -10.15 16.32
C ARG A 216 11.29 -11.14 15.16
N TRP A 217 11.12 -10.66 13.93
CA TRP A 217 10.70 -11.51 12.81
C TRP A 217 11.63 -11.50 11.59
N PHE A 218 12.53 -10.52 11.47
CA PHE A 218 13.50 -10.50 10.36
C PHE A 218 14.82 -11.16 10.76
N ASP A 219 15.39 -11.93 9.85
CA ASP A 219 16.65 -12.65 10.05
C ASP A 219 17.84 -11.68 9.91
N PRO A 220 18.67 -11.47 10.95
CA PRO A 220 19.83 -10.59 10.89
C PRO A 220 20.87 -10.98 9.84
N ALA A 221 20.91 -12.25 9.45
CA ALA A 221 21.85 -12.75 8.44
C ALA A 221 21.32 -12.62 7.00
N LYS A 222 20.00 -12.41 6.81
CA LYS A 222 19.37 -12.40 5.47
C LYS A 222 18.81 -11.04 5.06
N LEU A 223 18.29 -10.25 6.01
CA LEU A 223 17.78 -8.92 5.66
C LEU A 223 18.93 -8.07 5.10
N LYS A 224 18.70 -7.45 3.94
CA LYS A 224 19.70 -6.65 3.23
C LYS A 224 19.23 -5.24 2.98
N GLU A 225 17.92 -5.04 2.78
CA GLU A 225 17.38 -3.73 2.44
C GLU A 225 15.98 -3.51 3.02
N VAL A 226 15.78 -2.30 3.53
CA VAL A 226 14.48 -1.72 3.85
C VAL A 226 14.35 -0.40 3.07
N GLN A 227 13.36 -0.33 2.19
CA GLN A 227 13.08 0.84 1.37
C GLN A 227 11.73 1.43 1.77
N PHE A 228 11.73 2.70 2.15
CA PHE A 228 10.51 3.47 2.39
C PHE A 228 10.19 4.33 1.17
N LEU A 229 8.92 4.36 0.78
CA LEU A 229 8.38 5.17 -0.31
C LEU A 229 7.13 5.92 0.18
N GLY A 230 6.70 6.93 -0.58
CA GLY A 230 5.54 7.74 -0.20
C GLY A 230 5.75 8.47 1.12
N ASP A 231 4.69 8.58 1.91
CA ASP A 231 4.62 9.35 3.16
C ASP A 231 4.58 8.42 4.37
N CYS A 232 5.58 7.54 4.50
CA CYS A 232 5.74 6.71 5.70
C CYS A 232 6.03 7.56 6.95
N ILE A 233 5.71 7.02 8.13
CA ILE A 233 5.96 7.66 9.43
C ILE A 233 6.91 6.78 10.26
N ASP A 234 8.01 7.37 10.70
CA ASP A 234 8.94 6.80 11.65
C ASP A 234 8.37 6.99 13.06
N THR A 235 7.83 5.89 13.60
CA THR A 235 7.26 5.82 14.95
C THR A 235 8.22 5.19 15.95
N GLY A 236 9.53 5.26 15.67
CA GLY A 236 10.58 4.56 16.43
C GLY A 236 11.25 3.45 15.62
N PHE A 237 11.36 3.62 14.30
CA PHE A 237 12.04 2.66 13.45
C PHE A 237 13.50 2.52 13.86
N SER A 238 13.90 1.28 14.14
CA SER A 238 15.28 0.93 14.45
C SER A 238 15.55 -0.53 14.10
N LEU A 239 16.82 -0.82 13.86
CA LEU A 239 17.28 -2.17 13.55
C LEU A 239 18.10 -2.71 14.74
N PRO A 240 18.07 -4.04 14.96
CA PRO A 240 18.98 -4.71 15.89
C PRO A 240 20.45 -4.38 15.58
N ARG A 241 21.31 -4.45 16.60
CA ARG A 241 22.74 -4.09 16.48
C ARG A 241 23.44 -4.84 15.34
N GLU A 242 23.08 -6.10 15.13
CA GLU A 242 23.59 -6.99 14.09
C GLU A 242 23.22 -6.53 12.67
N MET A 243 22.15 -5.75 12.55
CA MET A 243 21.59 -5.26 11.29
C MET A 243 21.95 -3.80 10.97
N LYS A 244 22.23 -2.96 11.97
CA LYS A 244 22.43 -1.49 11.81
C LYS A 244 23.43 -1.11 10.72
N PHE A 245 24.49 -1.90 10.55
CA PHE A 245 25.57 -1.63 9.59
C PHE A 245 25.51 -2.49 8.32
N THR A 246 24.77 -3.60 8.34
CA THR A 246 24.68 -4.57 7.25
C THR A 246 23.46 -4.35 6.37
N VAL A 247 22.36 -3.86 6.94
CA VAL A 247 21.12 -3.56 6.24
C VAL A 247 21.15 -2.14 5.68
N ARG A 248 20.86 -2.01 4.39
CA ARG A 248 20.66 -0.72 3.74
C ARG A 248 19.24 -0.22 4.04
N VAL A 249 19.15 0.93 4.71
CA VAL A 249 17.88 1.64 4.92
C VAL A 249 17.85 2.87 4.04
N ASN A 250 16.82 2.98 3.21
CA ASN A 250 16.65 4.10 2.28
C ASN A 250 15.29 4.75 2.50
N GLY A 251 15.28 6.08 2.61
CA GLY A 251 14.07 6.89 2.50
C GLY A 251 13.65 7.11 1.02
N PRO A 252 12.60 7.89 0.80
CA PRO A 252 12.18 8.31 -0.53
C PRO A 252 13.33 8.98 -1.28
N LYS A 253 13.45 8.70 -2.57
CA LYS A 253 14.41 9.41 -3.44
C LYS A 253 13.69 10.56 -4.14
N PRO A 254 14.39 11.68 -4.43
CA PRO A 254 13.82 12.75 -5.22
C PRO A 254 13.32 12.20 -6.55
N LEU A 255 12.08 12.55 -6.92
CA LEU A 255 11.58 12.21 -8.25
C LEU A 255 12.49 12.84 -9.30
N PRO A 256 12.84 12.11 -10.38
CA PRO A 256 13.53 12.72 -11.52
C PRO A 256 12.76 13.94 -12.01
N LEU A 257 13.46 14.96 -12.50
CA LEU A 257 12.79 16.11 -13.12
C LEU A 257 11.84 15.60 -14.22
N PRO A 258 10.58 16.04 -14.25
CA PRO A 258 9.63 15.58 -15.25
C PRO A 258 10.11 16.00 -16.65
N PRO A 259 9.77 15.24 -17.72
CA PRO A 259 10.06 15.63 -19.09
C PRO A 259 9.52 17.04 -19.41
N ALA A 260 10.17 17.76 -20.33
CA ALA A 260 9.72 19.09 -20.73
C ALA A 260 8.24 19.08 -21.16
N GLY A 261 7.41 19.90 -20.52
CA GLY A 261 5.96 19.95 -20.74
C GLY A 261 5.12 19.01 -19.86
N ALA A 262 5.74 18.21 -19.00
CA ALA A 262 5.07 17.40 -17.98
C ALA A 262 5.37 17.93 -16.58
N ARG A 263 4.45 17.70 -15.63
CA ARG A 263 4.69 17.90 -14.19
C ARG A 263 4.20 16.69 -13.41
N TRP A 264 4.89 16.38 -12.32
CA TRP A 264 4.40 15.40 -11.36
C TRP A 264 3.13 15.94 -10.69
N VAL A 265 2.13 15.08 -10.57
CA VAL A 265 0.93 15.32 -9.75
C VAL A 265 1.33 15.06 -8.31
N ARG A 266 1.13 16.03 -7.42
CA ARG A 266 1.52 15.89 -6.00
C ARG A 266 0.52 14.98 -5.26
N PRO A 267 0.92 14.33 -4.15
CA PRO A 267 -0.03 13.71 -3.23
C PRO A 267 -1.15 14.71 -2.87
N GLY A 268 -2.41 14.26 -2.98
CA GLY A 268 -3.61 15.09 -2.78
C GLY A 268 -4.06 15.93 -3.99
N GLU A 269 -3.31 15.96 -5.09
CA GLU A 269 -3.69 16.68 -6.31
C GLU A 269 -4.56 15.80 -7.23
N VAL A 270 -5.81 16.20 -7.45
CA VAL A 270 -6.71 15.50 -8.38
C VAL A 270 -6.54 16.06 -9.79
N LYS A 271 -6.22 15.20 -10.76
CA LYS A 271 -6.19 15.56 -12.18
C LYS A 271 -7.29 14.82 -12.93
N LEU A 272 -8.29 15.56 -13.43
CA LEU A 272 -9.23 15.02 -14.41
C LEU A 272 -8.48 14.70 -15.70
N VAL A 273 -8.63 13.47 -16.17
CA VAL A 273 -8.08 13.02 -17.46
C VAL A 273 -9.24 12.65 -18.36
N ASP A 274 -9.46 13.45 -19.40
CA ASP A 274 -10.43 13.13 -20.45
C ASP A 274 -9.90 11.99 -21.33
N ILE A 275 -10.37 10.77 -21.05
CA ILE A 275 -10.06 9.62 -21.89
C ILE A 275 -10.96 9.68 -23.13
N LYS A 276 -10.44 10.26 -24.22
CA LYS A 276 -11.17 10.26 -25.50
C LYS A 276 -11.39 8.81 -25.98
N PRO A 277 -12.62 8.42 -26.35
CA PRO A 277 -12.89 7.09 -26.87
C PRO A 277 -12.08 6.87 -28.15
N ARG A 278 -11.36 5.75 -28.19
CA ARG A 278 -10.54 5.34 -29.33
C ARG A 278 -11.44 5.14 -30.54
N LYS A 279 -11.34 6.03 -31.53
CA LYS A 279 -11.97 5.84 -32.85
C LYS A 279 -11.48 4.52 -33.45
N THR A 280 -12.39 3.57 -33.61
CA THR A 280 -12.18 2.40 -34.47
C THR A 280 -11.93 2.90 -35.89
N ALA A 281 -10.76 2.57 -36.45
CA ALA A 281 -10.41 2.92 -37.82
C ALA A 281 -11.34 2.17 -38.79
N ALA A 282 -12.37 2.87 -39.27
CA ALA A 282 -13.14 2.44 -40.42
C ALA A 282 -12.30 2.67 -41.69
N SER A 283 -12.23 1.61 -42.48
CA SER A 283 -11.52 1.47 -43.75
C SER A 283 -11.69 2.66 -44.69
N ASN A 284 -10.56 3.16 -45.21
CA ASN A 284 -10.47 4.06 -46.34
C ASN A 284 -11.26 3.51 -47.55
N ASN A 285 -12.13 4.33 -48.14
CA ASN A 285 -12.37 4.33 -49.59
C ASN A 285 -12.77 5.74 -50.09
N LYS A 286 -12.19 6.08 -51.23
CA LYS A 286 -12.10 7.37 -51.94
C LYS A 286 -13.43 8.10 -52.20
N ALA A 287 -13.37 9.44 -52.28
CA ALA A 287 -13.58 10.16 -53.55
C ALA A 287 -13.10 11.63 -53.48
N LYS A 288 -12.32 12.04 -54.47
CA LYS A 288 -11.91 13.42 -54.77
C LYS A 288 -13.08 14.18 -55.40
N THR A 289 -13.17 15.48 -55.12
CA THR A 289 -13.50 16.49 -56.15
C THR A 289 -12.90 17.84 -55.77
N ASN A 290 -12.03 18.34 -56.64
CA ASN A 290 -11.51 19.71 -56.63
C ASN A 290 -12.52 20.64 -57.31
N LYS A 291 -12.64 21.89 -56.85
CA LYS A 291 -12.76 23.03 -57.78
C LYS A 291 -12.21 24.30 -57.12
N ALA A 292 -11.26 24.90 -57.84
CA ALA A 292 -10.54 26.12 -57.53
C ALA A 292 -11.35 27.38 -57.89
N THR A 293 -10.90 28.50 -57.31
CA THR A 293 -10.64 29.85 -57.89
C THR A 293 -10.72 30.85 -56.75
N ALA A 294 -9.96 31.94 -56.65
CA ALA A 294 -8.74 32.45 -57.29
C ALA A 294 -8.44 33.77 -56.53
N ASP A 295 -7.17 34.13 -56.41
CA ASP A 295 -6.60 35.48 -56.29
C ASP A 295 -7.04 36.36 -55.09
N ASP A 296 -6.19 37.13 -54.41
CA ASP A 296 -5.27 38.12 -54.95
C ASP A 296 -4.16 38.50 -53.93
N ARG A 297 -3.12 39.10 -54.50
CA ARG A 297 -1.90 39.79 -54.02
C ARG A 297 -2.01 40.47 -52.63
N GLY A 298 -0.95 40.68 -51.85
CA GLY A 298 0.50 40.61 -52.06
C GLY A 298 1.23 41.40 -50.95
N SER A 299 2.57 41.35 -50.97
CA SER A 299 3.54 42.20 -50.25
C SER A 299 3.64 41.99 -48.71
N ALA A 300 4.70 41.37 -48.18
CA ALA A 300 6.02 41.96 -47.87
C ALA A 300 5.88 43.21 -46.97
N THR A 301 6.53 43.39 -45.82
CA THR A 301 7.95 43.10 -45.49
C THR A 301 8.20 43.37 -43.99
N THR A 302 9.35 42.88 -43.48
CA THR A 302 10.21 43.43 -42.38
C THR A 302 9.68 43.49 -40.94
N ASN A 303 10.23 42.71 -40.01
CA ASN A 303 11.47 42.91 -39.21
C ASN A 303 11.36 43.98 -38.12
N SER A 304 11.49 43.54 -36.85
CA SER A 304 12.31 44.10 -35.75
C SER A 304 11.66 43.68 -34.42
N GLU A 305 12.21 42.75 -33.62
CA GLU A 305 13.40 42.88 -32.77
C GLU A 305 13.15 43.68 -31.48
N PHE A 306 13.32 42.98 -30.33
CA PHE A 306 13.78 43.43 -28.98
C PHE A 306 12.98 44.55 -28.27
N THR A 307 12.76 44.60 -26.95
CA THR A 307 13.53 44.17 -25.79
C THR A 307 12.61 44.11 -24.55
N ILE A 308 13.13 43.43 -23.54
CA ILE A 308 12.67 43.23 -22.16
C ILE A 308 12.75 44.53 -21.32
N GLU A 309 11.87 44.61 -20.32
CA GLU A 309 11.98 45.24 -18.98
C GLU A 309 10.77 46.14 -18.71
N GLY A 310 9.95 45.87 -17.70
CA GLY A 310 10.30 46.25 -16.35
C GLY A 310 9.11 46.05 -15.40
N SER A 311 9.47 45.64 -14.19
CA SER A 311 8.73 45.64 -12.93
C SER A 311 7.67 46.74 -12.75
N HIS A 312 6.50 46.36 -12.25
CA HIS A 312 5.71 47.20 -11.34
C HIS A 312 5.03 46.36 -10.26
N SER A 313 5.37 46.71 -9.03
CA SER A 313 4.64 46.41 -7.80
C SER A 313 3.27 47.05 -7.82
N VAL A 314 2.21 46.30 -7.49
CA VAL A 314 0.96 46.85 -6.95
C VAL A 314 0.47 45.94 -5.84
N ALA A 315 0.40 46.50 -4.64
CA ALA A 315 -0.39 45.96 -3.55
C ALA A 315 -1.76 46.64 -3.57
N CYS A 316 -2.85 45.87 -3.51
CA CYS A 316 -4.04 46.13 -2.69
C CYS A 316 -5.15 45.11 -2.97
N GLY A 317 -5.96 44.84 -1.95
CA GLY A 317 -7.36 44.45 -2.12
C GLY A 317 -7.66 42.98 -1.93
N GLY A 318 -8.15 42.63 -0.74
CA GLY A 318 -8.60 41.28 -0.42
C GLY A 318 -9.87 40.85 -1.17
N SER A 319 -10.01 39.54 -1.29
CA SER A 319 -11.30 38.88 -1.42
C SER A 319 -11.29 37.63 -0.56
N THR A 320 -12.12 37.68 0.48
CA THR A 320 -12.62 36.55 1.25
C THR A 320 -13.18 35.46 0.35
N GLY A 321 -12.88 34.19 0.62
CA GLY A 321 -13.62 33.07 0.03
C GLY A 321 -12.95 31.71 0.19
N LEU A 322 -13.65 30.80 0.88
CA LEU A 322 -13.46 29.34 0.85
C LEU A 322 -12.22 28.76 1.56
N LYS A 323 -12.11 29.09 2.85
CA LYS A 323 -11.59 28.13 3.84
C LYS A 323 -12.75 27.76 4.76
N GLY A 324 -13.16 26.49 4.73
CA GLY A 324 -14.18 25.94 5.62
C GLY A 324 -15.06 24.94 4.88
N LYS A 325 -15.24 23.77 5.49
CA LYS A 325 -16.02 22.60 5.04
C LYS A 325 -15.28 21.56 4.19
N LEU A 326 -14.25 20.94 4.79
CA LEU A 326 -14.00 19.51 4.61
C LEU A 326 -13.54 18.89 5.93
N SER A 327 -14.24 19.22 7.01
CA SER A 327 -14.01 18.69 8.36
C SER A 327 -15.34 18.64 9.10
N GLN A 328 -16.30 17.93 8.53
CA GLN A 328 -17.53 17.53 9.21
C GLN A 328 -18.28 16.59 8.28
N MET A 329 -17.96 15.31 8.38
CA MET A 329 -18.76 14.16 7.94
C MET A 329 -17.83 12.96 8.05
N MET A 330 -17.92 12.21 9.16
CA MET A 330 -17.89 10.74 9.21
C MET A 330 -18.10 10.25 10.66
N PRO A 331 -18.72 9.06 10.86
CA PRO A 331 -19.35 8.68 12.11
C PRO A 331 -18.36 8.19 13.18
N LYS A 332 -18.71 8.43 14.46
CA LYS A 332 -18.01 7.88 15.63
C LYS A 332 -18.18 6.36 15.68
N TRP A 333 -17.08 5.62 15.57
CA TRP A 333 -17.07 4.19 15.85
C TRP A 333 -17.12 3.97 17.37
N ALA A 334 -18.33 3.81 17.92
CA ALA A 334 -18.53 3.42 19.31
C ALA A 334 -19.15 2.03 19.33
N SER A 335 -18.31 0.99 19.40
CA SER A 335 -18.78 -0.36 19.71
C SER A 335 -19.11 -0.42 21.20
N LYS A 336 -20.40 -0.33 21.53
CA LYS A 336 -20.91 -0.68 22.88
C LYS A 336 -20.70 -2.18 23.10
N SER A 337 -19.64 -2.57 23.81
CA SER A 337 -19.62 -3.85 24.50
C SER A 337 -20.55 -3.75 25.71
N LYS A 338 -21.56 -4.62 25.75
CA LYS A 338 -22.40 -4.83 26.94
C LYS A 338 -21.61 -5.66 27.93
N ASP A 339 -21.36 -5.10 29.11
CA ASP A 339 -20.99 -5.86 30.30
C ASP A 339 -22.02 -6.96 30.58
N LYS A 340 -21.54 -8.20 30.64
CA LYS A 340 -22.14 -9.24 31.48
C LYS A 340 -21.02 -10.00 32.19
N SER A 341 -21.00 -9.82 33.50
CA SER A 341 -20.13 -10.49 34.45
C SER A 341 -20.43 -11.98 34.58
N SER A 342 -19.34 -12.75 34.67
CA SER A 342 -19.10 -13.95 35.48
C SER A 342 -19.97 -15.21 35.29
N SER A 343 -19.32 -16.27 34.81
CA SER A 343 -19.21 -17.53 35.57
C SER A 343 -17.96 -18.31 35.14
N GLU A 344 -17.09 -18.62 36.11
CA GLU A 344 -15.96 -19.54 36.01
C GLU A 344 -16.38 -20.90 35.44
N GLN A 345 -15.55 -21.49 34.57
CA GLN A 345 -15.36 -22.94 34.49
C GLN A 345 -14.09 -23.29 33.67
N ASP A 346 -13.16 -23.90 34.39
CA ASP A 346 -12.06 -24.81 34.03
C ASP A 346 -11.55 -24.89 32.58
N GLN A 347 -10.26 -24.56 32.40
CA GLN A 347 -9.44 -25.05 31.30
C GLN A 347 -8.39 -26.06 31.79
N PRO A 348 -8.16 -27.17 31.06
CA PRO A 348 -7.15 -28.15 31.42
C PRO A 348 -5.73 -27.70 31.07
N VAL A 349 -4.81 -27.91 32.01
CA VAL A 349 -3.37 -27.73 31.87
C VAL A 349 -2.79 -28.87 31.04
N TYR A 350 -2.15 -28.57 29.92
CA TYR A 350 -1.32 -29.54 29.19
C TYR A 350 0.14 -29.37 29.60
N THR A 351 0.64 -30.32 30.38
CA THR A 351 2.06 -30.46 30.72
C THR A 351 2.77 -31.23 29.60
N ILE A 352 3.77 -30.62 28.98
CA ILE A 352 4.68 -31.28 28.04
C ILE A 352 5.87 -31.82 28.83
N GLU A 353 5.93 -33.13 29.05
CA GLU A 353 7.12 -33.79 29.60
C GLU A 353 8.21 -33.87 28.52
N ARG A 354 9.36 -33.23 28.79
CA ARG A 354 10.60 -33.45 28.04
C ARG A 354 11.38 -34.58 28.70
N SER A 355 11.41 -35.76 28.05
CA SER A 355 12.35 -36.83 28.40
C SER A 355 13.76 -36.48 27.90
N PHE A 356 14.67 -36.17 28.83
CA PHE A 356 16.11 -36.10 28.57
C PHE A 356 16.74 -37.48 28.81
N SER A 357 17.21 -38.13 27.75
CA SER A 357 18.09 -39.30 27.84
C SER A 357 19.52 -38.82 28.08
N GLY A 358 20.03 -39.00 29.30
CA GLY A 358 21.40 -38.70 29.68
C GLY A 358 22.39 -39.74 29.14
N MET A 359 23.47 -39.25 28.52
CA MET A 359 24.68 -40.03 28.24
C MET A 359 25.47 -40.19 29.54
N SER A 360 25.82 -41.43 29.89
CA SER A 360 26.75 -41.73 30.97
C SER A 360 28.19 -41.50 30.52
N LEU A 361 28.94 -40.71 31.28
CA LEU A 361 30.39 -40.81 31.35
C LEU A 361 30.72 -41.30 32.75
N SER A 362 31.39 -42.43 32.84
CA SER A 362 32.08 -42.90 34.04
C SER A 362 33.48 -43.33 33.62
N ASP A 363 34.44 -42.92 34.45
CA ASP A 363 35.85 -43.34 34.45
C ASP A 363 36.05 -44.85 34.42
#